data_AF-A0A1S3DRH0-F1
#
_entry.id   AF-A0A1S3DRH0-F1
#
_cell.length_a   1.000
_cell.length_b   1.000
_cell.length_c   1.000
_cell.angle_alpha   90.00
_cell.angle_beta   90.00
_cell.angle_gamma   90.00
#
_symmetry.space_group_name_H-M   'P 1'
#
loop_
_entity.id
_entity.type
_entity.pdbx_description
1 polymer ?
#
loop_
_entity_poly.entity_id
_entity_poly.type
_entity_poly.pdbx_seq_one_letter_code
_entity_poly.pdbx_strand_id
1 'polypeptide(L)'
;LIEQENASGEADYLLESTPTSLFNSTQQWDYPNAWAPLQAFIIQGLDYTQDKLAKQVAYRLAEKWLFTNYMGYETSKAMFEKYDVELIGKTGNGGEYEAQTGFGWTNGFAFELLNRYGKTISFNNTQELIEQENASGESDYLLESDQL
;
A
#
# COMPACT_ATOMS: atom_id res chain seq x y z
N LEU A 1 -5.75 22.32 -17.01
CA LEU A 1 -6.26 22.98 -15.78
C LEU A 1 -6.44 21.91 -14.71
N ILE A 2 -5.33 21.27 -14.34
CA ILE A 2 -5.24 20.54 -13.07
C ILE A 2 -4.22 21.36 -12.33
N GLU A 3 -4.70 22.07 -11.33
CA GLU A 3 -3.95 23.05 -10.57
C GLU A 3 -2.73 22.39 -9.92
N GLN A 4 -1.61 23.10 -10.06
CA GLN A 4 -0.51 22.98 -9.14
C GLN A 4 -1.02 23.36 -7.75
N GLU A 5 -1.22 22.40 -6.85
CA GLU A 5 -1.14 22.67 -5.42
C GLU A 5 -0.85 21.39 -4.63
N ASN A 6 0.08 21.53 -3.68
CA ASN A 6 0.49 20.59 -2.64
C ASN A 6 1.48 19.46 -2.97
N ALA A 7 2.53 19.84 -3.71
CA ALA A 7 3.84 19.20 -3.55
C ALA A 7 4.50 19.61 -2.22
N SER A 8 4.21 18.94 -1.10
CA SER A 8 5.16 18.88 0.05
C SER A 8 4.85 17.89 1.19
N GLY A 9 3.77 17.09 1.16
CA GLY A 9 3.61 16.06 2.21
C GLY A 9 2.21 15.51 2.48
N GLU A 10 1.16 16.03 1.84
CA GLU A 10 -0.21 15.52 2.03
C GLU A 10 -0.51 14.28 1.18
N ALA A 11 0.04 14.20 -0.04
CA ALA A 11 -0.19 13.07 -0.94
C ALA A 11 0.33 11.72 -0.36
N ASP A 12 1.35 11.74 0.50
CA ASP A 12 1.90 10.57 1.18
C ASP A 12 0.91 9.94 2.19
N TYR A 13 -0.09 10.71 2.66
CA TYR A 13 -1.07 10.21 3.61
C TYR A 13 -2.25 9.50 2.93
N LEU A 14 -2.65 9.91 1.73
CA LEU A 14 -3.83 9.38 1.05
C LEU A 14 -3.59 8.06 0.29
N LEU A 15 -2.35 7.78 -0.11
CA LEU A 15 -2.06 6.57 -0.87
C LEU A 15 -1.67 5.41 0.04
N GLU A 16 -2.13 4.22 -0.33
CA GLU A 16 -1.92 2.98 0.42
C GLU A 16 -0.52 2.37 0.21
N SER A 17 0.20 2.85 -0.80
CA SER A 17 1.61 2.53 -1.01
C SER A 17 2.23 3.52 -2.01
N THR A 18 3.52 3.36 -2.34
CA THR A 18 4.17 4.22 -3.32
C THR A 18 3.88 3.73 -4.74
N PRO A 19 3.28 4.55 -5.62
CA PRO A 19 3.00 4.13 -6.99
C PRO A 19 4.28 3.97 -7.80
N THR A 20 4.23 3.17 -8.86
CA THR A 20 5.37 2.95 -9.77
C THR A 20 5.83 4.25 -10.43
N SER A 21 4.88 5.12 -10.77
CA SER A 21 5.11 6.43 -11.34
C SER A 21 3.96 7.38 -10.96
N LEU A 22 4.07 8.65 -11.36
CA LEU A 22 2.98 9.63 -11.25
C LEU A 22 2.20 9.79 -12.55
N PHE A 23 2.50 8.98 -13.56
CA PHE A 23 1.89 9.06 -14.88
C PHE A 23 0.91 7.90 -15.07
N ASN A 24 -0.35 8.20 -15.37
CA ASN A 24 -1.35 7.18 -15.64
C ASN A 24 -1.39 6.88 -17.14
N SER A 25 -0.58 5.90 -17.56
CA SER A 25 -0.50 5.46 -18.97
C SER A 25 -1.42 4.30 -19.30
N THR A 26 -2.15 3.75 -18.32
CA THR A 26 -2.85 2.45 -18.36
C THR A 26 -1.95 1.20 -18.47
N GLN A 27 -0.63 1.37 -18.51
CA GLN A 27 0.33 0.27 -18.47
C GLN A 27 0.54 -0.23 -17.04
N GLN A 28 1.03 -1.46 -16.88
CA GLN A 28 1.14 -2.09 -15.55
C GLN A 28 2.21 -1.44 -14.65
N TRP A 29 3.20 -0.77 -15.25
CA TRP A 29 4.33 -0.14 -14.56
C TRP A 29 4.17 1.37 -14.46
N ASP A 30 2.96 1.81 -14.16
CA ASP A 30 2.59 3.22 -14.07
C ASP A 30 1.46 3.39 -13.05
N TYR A 31 1.13 4.63 -12.71
CA TYR A 31 0.02 4.93 -11.82
C TYR A 31 -1.29 4.25 -12.29
N PRO A 32 -2.11 3.64 -11.40
CA PRO A 32 -2.00 3.61 -9.93
C PRO A 32 -1.31 2.35 -9.38
N ASN A 33 -0.56 1.60 -10.20
CA ASN A 33 0.00 0.31 -9.76
C ASN A 33 1.20 0.49 -8.82
N ALA A 34 1.21 -0.28 -7.74
CA ALA A 34 2.35 -0.49 -6.86
C ALA A 34 2.82 -1.95 -6.87
N TRP A 35 4.13 -2.14 -6.95
CA TRP A 35 4.76 -3.46 -7.02
C TRP A 35 5.66 -3.71 -5.82
N ALA A 36 5.60 -4.93 -5.27
CA ALA A 36 6.38 -5.31 -4.10
C ALA A 36 7.89 -5.03 -4.22
N PRO A 37 8.56 -5.29 -5.37
CA PRO A 37 9.98 -4.96 -5.53
C PRO A 37 10.30 -3.47 -5.36
N LEU A 38 9.42 -2.58 -5.82
CA LEU A 38 9.64 -1.13 -5.68
C LEU A 38 9.42 -0.68 -4.23
N GLN A 39 8.40 -1.22 -3.57
CA GLN A 39 8.21 -1.00 -2.13
C GLN A 39 9.41 -1.49 -1.33
N ALA A 40 9.95 -2.66 -1.71
CA ALA A 40 11.12 -3.25 -1.09
C ALA A 40 12.35 -2.33 -1.17
N PHE A 41 12.63 -1.72 -2.32
CA PHE A 41 13.75 -0.79 -2.44
C PHE A 41 13.56 0.47 -1.59
N ILE A 42 12.37 1.06 -1.58
CA ILE A 42 12.10 2.30 -0.83
C ILE A 42 12.15 2.04 0.67
N ILE A 43 11.41 1.04 1.15
CA ILE A 43 11.29 0.75 2.59
C ILE A 43 12.64 0.31 3.16
N GLN A 44 13.31 -0.65 2.53
CA GLN A 44 14.61 -1.12 3.03
C GLN A 44 15.69 -0.04 2.88
N GLY A 45 15.67 0.72 1.79
CA GLY A 45 16.61 1.82 1.58
C GLY A 45 16.51 2.87 2.70
N LEU A 46 15.29 3.24 3.08
CA LEU A 46 15.03 4.15 4.19
C LEU A 46 15.39 3.54 5.56
N ASP A 47 15.06 2.27 5.81
CA ASP A 47 15.37 1.58 7.06
C ASP A 47 16.88 1.39 7.29
N TYR A 48 17.65 1.23 6.22
CA TYR A 48 19.11 1.03 6.27
C TYR A 48 19.89 2.31 6.49
N THR A 49 19.25 3.47 6.41
CA THR A 49 19.88 4.73 6.81
C THR A 49 20.17 4.75 8.32
N GLN A 50 20.94 5.73 8.78
CA GLN A 50 21.05 6.04 10.22
C GLN A 50 20.17 7.23 10.62
N ASP A 51 19.30 7.68 9.71
CA ASP A 51 18.42 8.81 9.94
C ASP A 51 17.11 8.37 10.61
N LYS A 52 16.72 9.10 11.67
CA LYS A 52 15.53 8.75 12.46
C LYS A 52 14.25 8.97 11.67
N LEU A 53 14.17 10.05 10.90
CA LEU A 53 12.98 10.37 10.11
C LEU A 53 12.81 9.36 8.97
N ALA A 54 13.90 9.01 8.28
CA ALA A 54 13.87 7.98 7.24
C ALA A 54 13.37 6.63 7.77
N LYS A 55 13.85 6.18 8.93
CA LYS A 55 13.35 4.96 9.57
C LYS A 55 11.86 5.04 9.96
N GLN A 56 11.39 6.21 10.39
CA GLN A 56 9.96 6.41 10.67
C GLN A 56 9.11 6.35 9.40
N VAL A 57 9.59 6.92 8.29
CA VAL A 57 8.93 6.80 6.99
C VAL A 57 8.92 5.34 6.53
N ALA A 58 10.04 4.63 6.63
CA ALA A 58 10.13 3.20 6.32
C ALA A 58 9.09 2.38 7.09
N TYR A 59 8.98 2.61 8.40
CA TYR A 59 8.00 1.95 9.26
C TYR A 59 6.56 2.20 8.79
N ARG A 60 6.20 3.46 8.50
CA ARG A 60 4.84 3.80 8.05
C ARG A 60 4.51 3.18 6.69
N LEU A 61 5.46 3.19 5.76
CA LEU A 61 5.28 2.53 4.45
C LEU A 61 5.15 1.01 4.60
N ALA A 62 5.90 0.39 5.52
CA ALA A 62 5.79 -1.03 5.82
C ALA A 62 4.43 -1.39 6.43
N GLU A 63 3.94 -0.57 7.36
CA GLU A 63 2.62 -0.74 7.99
C GLU A 63 1.50 -0.66 6.95
N LYS A 64 1.51 0.38 6.10
CA LYS A 64 0.55 0.53 5.00
C LYS A 64 0.60 -0.67 4.05
N TRP A 65 1.77 -1.02 3.52
CA TRP A 65 1.91 -2.13 2.57
C TRP A 65 1.43 -3.48 3.15
N LEU A 66 1.79 -3.78 4.40
CA LEU A 66 1.32 -5.00 5.08
C LEU A 66 -0.18 -4.99 5.29
N PHE A 67 -0.76 -3.85 5.64
CA PHE A 67 -2.20 -3.72 5.80
C PHE A 67 -2.93 -3.92 4.47
N THR A 68 -2.50 -3.27 3.39
CA THR A 68 -3.03 -3.48 2.03
C THR A 68 -2.94 -4.95 1.63
N ASN A 69 -1.79 -5.58 1.84
CA ASN A 69 -1.60 -7.01 1.54
C ASN A 69 -2.55 -7.90 2.34
N TYR A 70 -2.70 -7.64 3.64
CA TYR A 70 -3.60 -8.36 4.53
C TYR A 70 -5.06 -8.22 4.09
N MET A 71 -5.52 -7.01 3.78
CA MET A 71 -6.88 -6.78 3.31
C MET A 71 -7.18 -7.46 1.97
N GLY A 72 -6.21 -7.46 1.04
CA GLY A 72 -6.33 -8.19 -0.21
C GLY A 72 -6.40 -9.70 0.01
N TYR A 73 -5.60 -10.22 0.94
CA TYR A 73 -5.64 -11.62 1.33
C TYR A 73 -6.95 -11.98 2.03
N GLU A 74 -7.46 -11.16 2.95
CA GLU A 74 -8.69 -11.48 3.67
C GLU A 74 -9.90 -11.58 2.74
N THR A 75 -9.98 -10.73 1.72
CA THR A 75 -11.09 -10.71 0.76
C THR A 75 -10.98 -11.78 -0.32
N SER A 76 -9.77 -12.02 -0.86
CA SER A 76 -9.58 -12.92 -2.01
C SER A 76 -8.97 -14.28 -1.67
N LYS A 77 -8.46 -14.44 -0.45
CA LYS A 77 -7.64 -15.57 0.03
C LYS A 77 -6.36 -15.79 -0.79
N ALA A 78 -5.88 -14.75 -1.48
CA ALA A 78 -4.59 -14.72 -2.16
C ALA A 78 -3.94 -13.33 -2.10
N MET A 79 -2.63 -13.27 -2.33
CA MET A 79 -1.91 -12.00 -2.52
C MET A 79 -1.67 -11.75 -4.01
N PHE A 80 -1.68 -10.49 -4.42
CA PHE A 80 -1.63 -10.12 -5.85
C PHE A 80 -0.20 -9.80 -6.32
N GLU A 81 0.02 -9.84 -7.63
CA GLU A 81 1.31 -9.42 -8.23
C GLU A 81 1.62 -7.94 -7.99
N LYS A 82 0.57 -7.11 -7.96
CA LYS A 82 0.59 -5.66 -7.81
C LYS A 82 -0.70 -5.18 -7.16
N TYR A 83 -0.65 -4.06 -6.47
CA TYR A 83 -1.79 -3.46 -5.78
C TYR A 83 -2.09 -2.08 -6.36
N ASP A 84 -3.34 -1.67 -6.21
CA ASP A 84 -3.77 -0.30 -6.52
C ASP A 84 -3.41 0.61 -5.33
N VAL A 85 -2.72 1.73 -5.58
CA VAL A 85 -2.36 2.67 -4.51
C VAL A 85 -3.54 3.48 -4.00
N GLU A 86 -4.62 3.58 -4.77
CA GLU A 86 -5.82 4.32 -4.42
C GLU A 86 -6.81 3.47 -3.61
N LEU A 87 -6.66 2.14 -3.64
CA LEU A 87 -7.64 1.21 -3.08
C LEU A 87 -6.97 0.10 -2.23
N ILE A 88 -7.14 0.19 -0.91
CA ILE A 88 -6.72 -0.83 0.08
C ILE A 88 -7.15 -2.24 -0.37
N GLY A 89 -6.17 -3.13 -0.45
CA GLY A 89 -6.37 -4.54 -0.69
C GLY A 89 -6.84 -4.89 -2.09
N LYS A 90 -7.00 -3.92 -3.01
CA LYS A 90 -7.36 -4.22 -4.39
C LYS A 90 -6.12 -4.51 -5.22
N THR A 91 -6.27 -5.48 -6.13
CA THR A 91 -5.26 -5.72 -7.15
C THR A 91 -5.17 -4.50 -8.06
N GLY A 92 -3.94 -4.18 -8.47
CA GLY A 92 -3.73 -3.21 -9.54
C GLY A 92 -4.20 -3.76 -10.89
N ASN A 93 -4.28 -2.90 -11.89
CA ASN A 93 -4.88 -3.17 -13.19
C ASN A 93 -3.96 -2.82 -14.38
N GLY A 94 -4.47 -2.95 -15.60
CA GLY A 94 -3.80 -2.52 -16.82
C GLY A 94 -2.84 -3.54 -17.44
N GLY A 95 -2.27 -3.15 -18.59
CA GLY A 95 -1.38 -3.95 -19.44
C GLY A 95 -2.05 -5.09 -20.22
N GLU A 96 -1.23 -6.07 -20.60
CA GLU A 96 -1.58 -7.03 -21.67
C GLU A 96 -2.28 -8.30 -21.18
N TYR A 97 -2.31 -8.55 -19.87
CA TYR A 97 -2.85 -9.78 -19.29
C TYR A 97 -3.48 -9.56 -17.91
N GLU A 98 -4.36 -10.49 -17.54
CA GLU A 98 -5.08 -10.52 -16.27
C GLU A 98 -4.14 -10.64 -15.06
N ALA A 99 -4.48 -9.96 -13.96
CA ALA A 99 -3.67 -9.98 -12.75
C ALA A 99 -3.48 -11.39 -12.18
N GLN A 100 -2.27 -11.68 -11.73
CA GLN A 100 -1.89 -12.99 -11.17
C GLN A 100 -1.94 -13.01 -9.64
N THR A 101 -2.21 -14.18 -9.05
CA THR A 101 -2.35 -14.39 -7.61
C THR A 101 -1.24 -15.29 -7.03
N GLY A 102 -1.03 -15.22 -5.72
CA GLY A 102 -0.01 -15.96 -4.96
C GLY A 102 1.43 -15.45 -5.13
N PHE A 103 1.61 -14.29 -5.75
CA PHE A 103 2.87 -13.89 -6.39
C PHE A 103 4.09 -13.87 -5.44
N GLY A 104 5.19 -14.51 -5.86
CA GLY A 104 6.34 -14.82 -5.00
C GLY A 104 7.02 -13.61 -4.35
N TRP A 105 7.22 -12.50 -5.09
CA TRP A 105 7.81 -11.29 -4.49
C TRP A 105 6.89 -10.65 -3.46
N THR A 106 5.57 -10.79 -3.61
CA THR A 106 4.60 -10.13 -2.75
C THR A 106 4.59 -10.83 -1.41
N ASN A 107 4.45 -12.16 -1.45
CA ASN A 107 4.50 -12.99 -0.24
C ASN A 107 5.86 -12.87 0.46
N GLY A 108 6.95 -12.96 -0.31
CA GLY A 108 8.31 -12.90 0.24
C GLY A 108 8.58 -11.58 0.95
N PHE A 109 8.16 -10.46 0.34
CA PHE A 109 8.36 -9.16 0.95
C PHE A 109 7.45 -8.92 2.16
N ALA A 110 6.20 -9.41 2.13
CA ALA A 110 5.35 -9.37 3.32
C ALA A 110 5.98 -10.12 4.51
N PHE A 111 6.58 -11.30 4.29
CA PHE A 111 7.30 -12.03 5.33
C PHE A 111 8.54 -11.30 5.83
N GLU A 112 9.30 -10.65 4.94
CA GLU A 112 10.45 -9.81 5.31
C GLU A 112 10.03 -8.67 6.25
N LEU A 113 8.94 -7.96 5.91
CA LEU A 113 8.41 -6.87 6.74
C LEU A 113 7.86 -7.38 8.08
N LEU A 114 7.18 -8.53 8.11
CA LEU A 114 6.70 -9.14 9.36
C LEU A 114 7.87 -9.58 10.25
N ASN A 115 8.95 -10.11 9.68
CA ASN A 115 10.16 -10.43 10.42
C ASN A 115 10.82 -9.17 11.00
N ARG A 116 10.83 -8.07 10.24
CA ARG A 116 11.46 -6.81 10.63
C ARG A 116 10.64 -5.99 11.64
N TYR A 117 9.33 -5.86 11.42
CA TYR A 117 8.45 -4.92 12.11
C TYR A 117 7.24 -5.57 12.79
N GLY A 118 7.01 -6.88 12.63
CA GLY A 118 5.78 -7.54 13.09
C GLY A 118 5.56 -7.54 14.60
N LYS A 119 6.59 -7.25 15.41
CA LYS A 119 6.43 -7.05 16.86
C LYS A 119 5.92 -5.66 17.24
N THR A 120 6.04 -4.70 16.34
CA THR A 120 5.74 -3.28 16.58
C THR A 120 4.57 -2.76 15.76
N ILE A 121 4.34 -3.35 14.58
CA ILE A 121 3.20 -2.99 13.72
C ILE A 121 1.88 -3.24 14.44
N SER A 122 1.00 -2.25 14.35
CA SER A 122 -0.37 -2.31 14.83
C SER A 122 -1.24 -1.57 13.83
N PHE A 123 -2.31 -2.22 13.38
CA PHE A 123 -3.21 -1.63 12.39
C PHE A 123 -4.22 -0.65 12.99
N ASN A 124 -4.20 -0.41 14.31
CA ASN A 124 -5.18 0.45 14.98
C ASN A 124 -5.19 1.88 14.41
N ASN A 125 -4.02 2.45 14.11
CA ASN A 125 -3.94 3.78 13.51
C ASN A 125 -4.51 3.79 12.08
N THR A 126 -4.31 2.71 11.33
CA THR A 126 -4.84 2.56 9.98
C THR A 126 -6.35 2.35 9.99
N GLN A 127 -6.87 1.59 10.96
CA GLN A 127 -8.31 1.41 11.19
C GLN A 127 -9.00 2.73 11.55
N GLU A 128 -8.42 3.53 12.47
CA GLU A 128 -8.98 4.84 12.82
C GLU A 128 -9.06 5.79 11.62
N LEU A 129 -8.07 5.74 10.70
CA LEU A 129 -8.09 6.55 9.48
C LEU A 129 -9.21 6.10 8.52
N ILE A 130 -9.38 4.78 8.34
CA ILE A 130 -10.46 4.22 7.51
C ILE A 130 -11.83 4.55 8.11
N GLU A 131 -11.99 4.47 9.43
CA GLU A 131 -13.23 4.84 10.11
C GLU A 131 -13.56 6.34 9.94
N GLN A 132 -12.54 7.20 9.93
CA GLN A 132 -12.71 8.64 9.69
C GLN A 132 -13.08 8.95 8.23
N GLU A 133 -12.48 8.27 7.25
CA GLU A 133 -12.84 8.40 5.83
C GLU A 133 -14.23 7.81 5.52
N ASN A 134 -14.59 6.70 6.17
CA ASN A 134 -15.95 6.16 6.11
C ASN A 134 -16.98 7.16 6.65
N ALA A 135 -16.64 7.87 7.72
CA ALA A 135 -17.49 8.87 8.34
C ALA A 135 -17.61 10.19 7.53
N SER A 136 -16.62 10.53 6.70
CA SER A 136 -16.67 11.70 5.80
C SER A 136 -17.52 11.45 4.55
N GLY A 137 -17.88 10.20 4.26
CA GLY A 137 -18.68 9.82 3.09
C GLY A 137 -17.89 9.80 1.78
N GLU A 138 -16.56 9.83 1.85
CA GLU A 138 -15.63 9.76 0.70
C GLU A 138 -15.11 8.33 0.44
N SER A 139 -15.64 7.33 1.15
CA SER A 139 -15.10 5.97 1.16
C SER A 139 -15.66 5.05 0.07
N ASP A 140 -14.74 4.36 -0.63
CA ASP A 140 -14.98 3.15 -1.43
C ASP A 140 -14.70 1.84 -0.64
N TYR A 141 -14.43 1.92 0.67
CA TYR A 141 -14.10 0.80 1.54
C TYR A 141 -15.33 0.19 2.21
N LEU A 142 -15.86 -0.90 1.61
CA LEU A 142 -16.88 -1.74 2.23
C LEU A 142 -16.23 -2.70 3.24
N LEU A 143 -16.16 -2.29 4.52
CA LEU A 143 -15.92 -3.20 5.64
C LEU A 143 -17.25 -3.48 6.34
N GLU A 144 -17.81 -4.68 6.18
CA GLU A 144 -18.92 -5.14 7.02
C GLU A 144 -18.40 -5.43 8.44
N SER A 145 -19.11 -4.91 9.43
CA SER A 145 -18.74 -4.95 10.86
C SER A 145 -18.62 -6.34 11.49
N ASP A 146 -19.01 -7.39 10.77
CA ASP A 146 -19.30 -8.71 11.33
C ASP A 146 -18.22 -9.77 11.04
N GLN A 147 -17.02 -9.36 10.60
CA GLN A 147 -15.89 -10.26 10.28
C GLN A 147 -14.77 -10.27 11.34
N LEU A 148 -15.05 -9.86 12.58
CA LEU A 148 -14.11 -9.91 13.72
C LEU A 148 -14.61 -10.83 14.83
#